data_AF-A0AAE1YBH0-F1
#
_entry.id   AF-A0AAE1YBH0-F1
#
_cell.length_a   1.000
_cell.length_b   1.000
_cell.length_c   1.000
_cell.angle_alpha   90.00
_cell.angle_beta   90.00
_cell.angle_gamma   90.00
#
_symmetry.space_group_name_H-M   'P 1'
#
loop_
_entity.id
_entity.type
_entity.pdbx_description
1 polymer ?
#
loop_
_entity_poly.entity_id
_entity_poly.type
_entity_poly.pdbx_seq_one_letter_code
_entity_poly.pdbx_strand_id
1 'polypeptide(L)'
;MSSIEEEELRRRKLEEALEVKSLRRIISAYLNYPEAAEEDIRRYERCFRRLPLAHKALLSHLPLKFQKLRWCVSQNSYFIFEMLKAFEPPLDMSADIHISEDQVMENSSDNHLLSGERNLLPCQSGSNSGKLRLAKVDEGSGEGCIGTDGSLKPETEKKTESLNKNAGNCSGGTDCNGKLVNAVKNGCEDVKNSLRLSATHDCDGNVSSSSPDWLDPSLQFRVPLVDVDKVRCIIRNIVRDWAAEGQRERDECYKPILKELERLFPHRSRNSPPACLVPGAGLGRLALEISCLGFISQGNEFSYYMMICSSFILNHAQIAEEWTIYPWIHSNCNSLSDDDQLRPVSVPDIHPASAGITEGFSMCGGDFVEVYNDPSQVGVWDAVVTCFFIDTAHNIVEYIEIISRILKDGGVWINLGPLLYHFADMYNQEDEMSIELSLEDVKRVACHFGFEMEKESTIATTYTTNSRSMMQNRYYAAFWTMRKKPLPERENRS
;
A
#
# COMPACT_ATOMS: atom_id res chain seq x y z
N MET A 1 -21.16 -38.77 -9.15
CA MET A 1 -21.04 -37.94 -7.94
C MET A 1 -22.44 -37.77 -7.37
N SER A 2 -22.60 -37.27 -6.14
CA SER A 2 -23.90 -36.73 -5.71
C SER A 2 -24.18 -35.40 -6.42
N SER A 3 -25.43 -34.94 -6.44
CA SER A 3 -25.77 -33.63 -7.03
C SER A 3 -25.05 -32.48 -6.33
N ILE A 4 -24.83 -32.61 -5.01
CA ILE A 4 -24.13 -31.64 -4.18
C ILE A 4 -22.63 -31.59 -4.55
N GLU A 5 -21.98 -32.74 -4.75
CA GLU A 5 -20.59 -32.81 -5.24
C GLU A 5 -20.44 -32.18 -6.64
N GLU A 6 -21.43 -32.33 -7.53
CA GLU A 6 -21.41 -31.72 -8.86
C GLU A 6 -21.66 -30.20 -8.81
N GLU A 7 -22.47 -29.73 -7.88
CA GLU A 7 -22.74 -28.31 -7.64
C GLU A 7 -21.54 -27.60 -6.99
N GLU A 8 -20.92 -28.20 -5.97
CA GLU A 8 -19.66 -27.72 -5.39
C GLU A 8 -18.53 -27.66 -6.44
N LEU A 9 -18.39 -28.69 -7.28
CA LEU A 9 -17.37 -28.70 -8.32
C LEU A 9 -17.62 -27.61 -9.38
N ARG A 10 -18.88 -27.30 -9.70
CA ARG A 10 -19.21 -26.15 -10.57
C ARG A 10 -18.86 -24.83 -9.90
N ARG A 11 -19.18 -24.66 -8.61
CA ARG A 11 -18.90 -23.42 -7.88
C ARG A 11 -17.41 -23.14 -7.79
N ARG A 12 -16.59 -24.14 -7.44
CA ARG A 12 -15.12 -24.02 -7.40
C ARG A 12 -14.50 -23.65 -8.75
N LYS A 13 -15.02 -24.22 -9.84
CA LYS A 13 -14.58 -23.86 -11.21
C LYS A 13 -14.99 -22.45 -11.63
N LEU A 14 -16.11 -21.93 -11.10
CA LEU A 14 -16.52 -20.55 -11.32
C LEU A 14 -15.67 -19.58 -10.50
N GLU A 15 -15.40 -19.91 -9.23
CA GLU A 15 -14.47 -19.20 -8.34
C GLU A 15 -13.08 -19.09 -9.01
N GLU A 16 -12.49 -20.20 -9.43
CA GLU A 16 -11.21 -20.28 -10.16
C GLU A 16 -11.21 -19.47 -11.47
N ALA A 17 -12.29 -19.55 -12.27
CA ALA A 17 -12.41 -18.79 -13.51
C ALA A 17 -12.52 -17.26 -13.29
N LEU A 18 -13.21 -16.83 -12.24
CA LEU A 18 -13.29 -15.43 -11.84
C LEU A 18 -11.94 -14.93 -11.28
N GLU A 19 -11.21 -15.77 -10.56
CA GLU A 19 -9.88 -15.46 -10.07
C GLU A 19 -8.86 -15.30 -11.21
N VAL A 20 -8.82 -16.22 -12.19
CA VAL A 20 -7.99 -16.08 -13.40
C VAL A 20 -8.36 -14.82 -14.20
N LYS A 21 -9.65 -14.49 -14.33
CA LYS A 21 -10.11 -13.25 -14.96
C LYS A 21 -9.60 -12.01 -14.22
N SER A 22 -9.68 -12.01 -12.89
CA SER A 22 -9.16 -10.94 -12.03
C SER A 22 -7.63 -10.80 -12.17
N LEU A 23 -6.89 -11.90 -12.09
CA LEU A 23 -5.43 -11.92 -12.21
C LEU A 23 -4.96 -11.41 -13.59
N ARG A 24 -5.60 -11.85 -14.69
CA ARG A 24 -5.35 -11.33 -16.04
C ARG A 24 -5.59 -9.81 -16.13
N ARG A 25 -6.65 -9.28 -15.50
CA ARG A 25 -6.93 -7.82 -15.43
C ARG A 25 -5.85 -7.07 -14.63
N ILE A 26 -5.36 -7.64 -13.53
CA ILE A 26 -4.34 -7.04 -12.66
C ILE A 26 -2.96 -7.03 -13.34
N ILE A 27 -2.57 -8.12 -14.00
CA ILE A 27 -1.37 -8.17 -14.84
C ILE A 27 -1.48 -7.16 -15.99
N SER A 28 -2.64 -7.09 -16.65
CA SER A 28 -2.90 -6.08 -17.69
C SER A 28 -2.72 -4.65 -17.15
N ALA A 29 -3.11 -4.37 -15.90
CA ALA A 29 -2.94 -3.05 -15.29
C ALA A 29 -1.46 -2.70 -15.07
N TYR A 30 -0.64 -3.66 -14.65
CA TYR A 30 0.81 -3.50 -14.58
C TYR A 30 1.42 -3.28 -15.97
N LEU A 31 1.00 -4.04 -17.00
CA LEU A 31 1.46 -3.87 -18.38
C LEU A 31 1.06 -2.51 -18.99
N ASN A 32 -0.10 -1.95 -18.60
CA ASN A 32 -0.61 -0.65 -19.07
C ASN A 32 -0.02 0.57 -18.32
N TYR A 33 0.73 0.36 -17.24
CA TYR A 33 1.39 1.44 -16.48
C TYR A 33 2.16 2.47 -17.34
N PRO A 34 3.00 2.05 -18.32
CA PRO A 34 3.83 3.00 -19.07
C PRO A 34 3.01 3.93 -19.95
N GLU A 35 1.96 3.41 -20.62
CA GLU A 35 1.10 4.22 -21.48
C GLU A 35 0.25 5.21 -20.69
N ALA A 36 -0.36 4.76 -19.57
CA ALA A 36 -1.14 5.64 -18.71
C ALA A 36 -0.29 6.78 -18.12
N ALA A 37 0.96 6.48 -17.73
CA ALA A 37 1.89 7.49 -17.24
C ALA A 37 2.37 8.45 -18.34
N GLU A 38 2.60 7.96 -19.57
CA GLU A 38 2.92 8.80 -20.72
C GLU A 38 1.75 9.70 -21.14
N GLU A 39 0.49 9.26 -21.05
CA GLU A 39 -0.66 10.11 -21.41
C GLU A 39 -0.86 11.26 -20.41
N ASP A 40 -0.55 11.07 -19.13
CA ASP A 40 -0.45 12.17 -18.17
C ASP A 40 0.63 13.19 -18.58
N ILE A 41 1.82 12.74 -19.01
CA ILE A 41 2.87 13.63 -19.51
C ILE A 41 2.41 14.37 -20.80
N ARG A 42 1.78 13.67 -21.75
CA ARG A 42 1.19 14.27 -22.96
C ARG A 42 0.12 15.29 -22.63
N ARG A 43 -0.71 15.07 -21.60
CA ARG A 43 -1.68 16.05 -21.09
C ARG A 43 -0.97 17.30 -20.56
N TYR A 44 0.11 17.17 -19.80
CA TYR A 44 0.88 18.31 -19.30
C TYR A 44 1.55 19.10 -20.44
N GLU A 45 2.12 18.41 -21.44
CA GLU A 45 2.62 19.04 -22.65
C GLU A 45 1.53 19.74 -23.46
N ARG A 46 0.33 19.14 -23.61
CA ARG A 46 -0.82 19.77 -24.29
C ARG A 46 -1.25 21.06 -23.57
N CYS A 47 -1.19 21.10 -22.23
CA CYS A 47 -1.40 22.33 -21.46
C CYS A 47 -0.29 23.36 -21.72
N PHE A 48 0.99 22.97 -21.65
CA PHE A 48 2.13 23.87 -21.93
C PHE A 48 2.08 24.45 -23.37
N ARG A 49 1.77 23.61 -24.37
CA ARG A 49 1.62 24.03 -25.78
C ARG A 49 0.55 25.11 -25.98
N ARG A 50 -0.48 25.17 -25.12
CA ARG A 50 -1.54 26.20 -25.17
C ARG A 50 -1.16 27.56 -24.55
N LEU A 51 -0.02 27.66 -23.85
CA LEU A 51 0.39 28.92 -23.20
C LEU A 51 0.85 30.00 -24.22
N PRO A 52 0.69 31.30 -23.92
CA PRO A 52 1.31 32.39 -24.66
C PRO A 52 2.84 32.27 -24.72
N LEU A 53 3.48 32.82 -25.76
CA LEU A 53 4.94 32.74 -25.94
C LEU A 53 5.73 33.34 -24.77
N ALA A 54 5.27 34.47 -24.21
CA ALA A 54 5.88 35.07 -23.02
C ALA A 54 5.85 34.14 -21.80
N HIS A 55 4.75 33.39 -21.59
CA HIS A 55 4.63 32.45 -20.46
C HIS A 55 5.50 31.21 -20.68
N LYS A 56 5.64 30.74 -21.94
CA LYS A 56 6.56 29.65 -22.30
C LYS A 56 8.02 30.02 -22.07
N ALA A 57 8.41 31.28 -22.26
CA ALA A 57 9.77 31.75 -21.98
C ALA A 57 10.11 31.68 -20.47
N LEU A 58 9.16 32.10 -19.61
CA LEU A 58 9.28 32.00 -18.14
C LEU A 58 9.33 30.54 -17.66
N LEU A 59 8.65 29.63 -18.37
CA LEU A 59 8.54 28.21 -18.03
C LEU A 59 9.39 27.30 -18.95
N SER A 60 10.52 27.83 -19.42
CA SER A 60 11.41 27.20 -20.42
C SER A 60 12.07 25.89 -19.96
N HIS A 61 12.05 25.58 -18.66
CA HIS A 61 12.52 24.31 -18.09
C HIS A 61 11.54 23.14 -18.27
N LEU A 62 10.23 23.41 -18.43
CA LEU A 62 9.21 22.35 -18.44
C LEU A 62 9.38 21.28 -19.54
N PRO A 63 9.81 21.59 -20.79
CA PRO A 63 10.13 20.57 -21.78
C PRO A 63 11.19 19.56 -21.32
N LEU A 64 12.21 20.01 -20.58
CA LEU A 64 13.23 19.13 -19.99
C LEU A 64 12.67 18.34 -18.80
N LYS A 65 11.78 18.94 -17.99
CA LYS A 65 11.04 18.22 -16.94
C LYS A 65 10.22 17.07 -17.53
N PHE A 66 9.50 17.30 -18.63
CA PHE A 66 8.72 16.25 -19.30
C PHE A 66 9.60 15.12 -19.87
N GLN A 67 10.82 15.42 -20.31
CA GLN A 67 11.81 14.40 -20.68
C GLN A 67 12.32 13.60 -19.47
N LYS A 68 12.67 14.27 -18.36
CA LYS A 68 13.04 13.60 -17.10
C LYS A 68 11.91 12.68 -16.60
N LEU A 69 10.66 13.15 -16.60
CA LEU A 69 9.49 12.35 -16.19
C LEU A 69 9.35 11.07 -17.01
N ARG A 70 9.52 11.12 -18.35
CA ARG A 70 9.49 9.92 -19.20
C ARG A 70 10.60 8.92 -18.87
N TRP A 71 11.79 9.40 -18.54
CA TRP A 71 12.88 8.54 -18.09
C TRP A 71 12.54 7.88 -16.74
N CYS A 72 12.02 8.62 -15.76
CA CYS A 72 11.54 8.03 -14.50
C CYS A 72 10.43 6.99 -14.71
N VAL A 73 9.48 7.24 -15.64
CA VAL A 73 8.46 6.24 -16.04
C VAL A 73 9.11 4.99 -16.61
N SER A 74 10.16 5.11 -17.44
CA SER A 74 10.86 3.93 -17.99
C SER A 74 11.59 3.12 -16.91
N GLN A 75 12.15 3.77 -15.89
CA GLN A 75 12.75 3.06 -14.75
C GLN A 75 11.69 2.30 -13.93
N ASN A 76 10.55 2.92 -13.63
CA ASN A 76 9.43 2.25 -12.96
C ASN A 76 8.87 1.08 -13.80
N SER A 77 8.80 1.26 -15.12
CA SER A 77 8.33 0.23 -16.06
C SER A 77 9.30 -0.95 -16.12
N TYR A 78 10.62 -0.70 -16.08
CA TYR A 78 11.63 -1.74 -16.00
C TYR A 78 11.47 -2.58 -14.71
N PHE A 79 11.37 -1.93 -13.54
CA PHE A 79 11.08 -2.62 -12.28
C PHE A 79 9.79 -3.47 -12.35
N ILE A 80 8.70 -2.91 -12.87
CA ILE A 80 7.42 -3.64 -13.04
C ILE A 80 7.57 -4.84 -13.97
N PHE A 81 8.36 -4.74 -15.05
CA PHE A 81 8.54 -5.84 -16.00
C PHE A 81 9.46 -6.94 -15.48
N GLU A 82 10.52 -6.64 -14.73
CA GLU A 82 11.29 -7.69 -14.06
C GLU A 82 10.47 -8.37 -12.95
N MET A 83 9.68 -7.59 -12.19
CA MET A 83 8.72 -8.11 -11.21
C MET A 83 7.67 -9.04 -11.84
N LEU A 84 7.12 -8.71 -13.02
CA LEU A 84 6.20 -9.59 -13.74
C LEU A 84 6.87 -10.82 -14.33
N LYS A 85 8.11 -10.75 -14.84
CA LYS A 85 8.84 -11.94 -15.34
C LYS A 85 9.13 -12.96 -14.25
N ALA A 86 9.34 -12.49 -13.02
CA ALA A 86 9.57 -13.31 -11.84
C ALA A 86 8.28 -13.85 -11.20
N PHE A 87 7.10 -13.37 -11.63
CA PHE A 87 5.82 -13.82 -11.07
C PHE A 87 5.38 -15.14 -11.70
N GLU A 88 5.39 -16.20 -10.90
CA GLU A 88 4.75 -17.49 -11.21
C GLU A 88 3.28 -17.45 -10.75
N PRO A 89 2.28 -17.51 -11.66
CA PRO A 89 0.87 -17.51 -11.28
C PRO A 89 0.49 -18.78 -10.49
N PRO A 90 -0.34 -18.68 -9.43
CA PRO A 90 -0.79 -19.85 -8.67
C PRO A 90 -1.83 -20.71 -9.39
N LEU A 91 -2.35 -20.25 -10.54
CA LEU A 91 -3.39 -20.89 -11.34
C LEU A 91 -2.95 -21.02 -12.81
N ASP A 92 -3.48 -22.03 -13.51
CA ASP A 92 -3.22 -22.23 -14.94
C ASP A 92 -3.94 -21.17 -15.78
N MET A 93 -3.19 -20.13 -16.15
CA MET A 93 -3.69 -19.05 -17.01
C MET A 93 -3.73 -19.40 -18.51
N SER A 94 -3.46 -20.65 -18.93
CA SER A 94 -3.56 -21.06 -20.34
C SER A 94 -4.99 -21.37 -20.81
N ALA A 95 -5.93 -21.58 -19.88
CA ALA A 95 -7.31 -21.93 -20.21
C ALA A 95 -8.07 -20.78 -20.91
N ASP A 96 -8.63 -21.06 -22.09
CA ASP A 96 -9.64 -20.19 -22.71
C ASP A 96 -10.98 -20.34 -21.98
N ILE A 97 -11.31 -19.35 -21.16
CA ILE A 97 -12.56 -19.29 -20.37
C ILE A 97 -13.71 -18.89 -21.29
N HIS A 98 -14.07 -19.78 -22.22
CA HIS A 98 -15.30 -19.70 -23.02
C HIS A 98 -16.53 -20.10 -22.19
N ILE A 99 -16.78 -19.37 -21.09
CA ILE A 99 -18.07 -19.36 -20.41
C ILE A 99 -18.91 -18.29 -21.13
N SER A 100 -19.84 -18.72 -21.98
CA SER A 100 -20.71 -17.80 -22.73
C SER A 100 -21.68 -17.09 -21.79
N GLU A 101 -21.74 -15.75 -21.90
CA GLU A 101 -22.52 -14.86 -21.03
C GLU A 101 -24.03 -15.21 -21.01
N ASP A 102 -24.54 -15.85 -22.06
CA ASP A 102 -25.92 -16.30 -22.21
C ASP A 102 -26.41 -17.29 -21.14
N GLN A 103 -25.52 -18.05 -20.46
CA GLN A 103 -25.93 -19.02 -19.42
C GLN A 103 -26.16 -18.40 -18.04
N VAL A 104 -25.86 -17.11 -17.84
CA VAL A 104 -26.02 -16.42 -16.55
C VAL A 104 -27.49 -16.02 -16.28
N MET A 105 -28.33 -15.98 -17.31
CA MET A 105 -29.65 -15.33 -17.28
C MET A 105 -30.86 -16.22 -16.91
N GLU A 106 -30.73 -17.54 -16.84
CA GLU A 106 -31.89 -18.44 -16.57
C GLU A 106 -31.95 -19.05 -15.16
N ASN A 107 -30.90 -18.89 -14.33
CA ASN A 107 -30.89 -19.31 -12.92
C ASN A 107 -30.67 -18.14 -11.95
N SER A 108 -30.75 -16.88 -12.39
CA SER A 108 -30.46 -15.69 -11.58
C SER A 108 -31.61 -15.28 -10.64
N SER A 109 -32.14 -16.23 -9.89
CA SER A 109 -32.97 -16.01 -8.71
C SER A 109 -32.41 -16.86 -7.57
N ASP A 110 -31.98 -16.22 -6.49
CA ASP A 110 -31.28 -16.81 -5.33
C ASP A 110 -29.87 -17.38 -5.62
N ASN A 111 -28.94 -16.51 -6.06
CA ASN A 111 -27.55 -16.46 -5.56
C ASN A 111 -26.73 -15.33 -6.26
N HIS A 112 -26.59 -14.17 -5.61
CA HIS A 112 -25.67 -13.10 -6.02
C HIS A 112 -24.50 -12.97 -5.05
N LEU A 113 -23.40 -13.66 -5.36
CA LEU A 113 -22.08 -13.51 -4.74
C LEU A 113 -21.01 -13.51 -5.85
N LEU A 114 -19.83 -12.97 -5.55
CA LEU A 114 -18.63 -12.97 -6.43
C LEU A 114 -18.63 -12.06 -7.69
N SER A 115 -19.49 -11.03 -7.77
CA SER A 115 -19.34 -9.94 -8.75
C SER A 115 -18.56 -8.71 -8.24
N GLY A 116 -18.01 -8.78 -7.02
CA GLY A 116 -17.31 -7.69 -6.34
C GLY A 116 -15.90 -7.41 -6.89
N GLU A 117 -15.78 -6.82 -8.08
CA GLU A 117 -14.52 -6.29 -8.62
C GLU A 117 -14.11 -4.97 -7.89
N ARG A 118 -13.75 -5.14 -6.61
CA ARG A 118 -13.57 -4.09 -5.60
C ARG A 118 -12.71 -2.90 -6.07
N ASN A 119 -13.25 -1.68 -5.89
CA ASN A 119 -12.52 -0.44 -6.11
C ASN A 119 -11.62 -0.15 -4.91
N LEU A 120 -10.33 -0.48 -5.01
CA LEU A 120 -9.32 0.18 -4.17
C LEU A 120 -9.25 1.66 -4.58
N LEU A 121 -10.03 2.51 -3.91
CA LEU A 121 -9.86 3.95 -3.98
C LEU A 121 -8.42 4.30 -3.59
N PRO A 122 -7.64 4.98 -4.45
CA PRO A 122 -6.45 5.68 -3.97
C PRO A 122 -6.90 6.66 -2.90
N CYS A 123 -6.24 6.69 -1.74
CA CYS A 123 -6.48 7.70 -0.71
C CYS A 123 -6.35 9.10 -1.33
N GLN A 124 -7.47 9.71 -1.73
CA GLN A 124 -7.42 10.91 -2.55
C GLN A 124 -6.88 12.06 -1.70
N SER A 125 -5.88 12.76 -2.24
CA SER A 125 -5.45 14.03 -1.67
C SER A 125 -6.62 15.01 -1.79
N GLY A 126 -7.28 15.30 -0.67
CA GLY A 126 -8.51 16.11 -0.59
C GLY A 126 -8.36 17.48 -1.24
N SER A 127 -8.61 17.55 -2.54
CA SER A 127 -8.46 18.74 -3.39
C SER A 127 -9.75 18.98 -4.17
N ASN A 128 -10.85 19.12 -3.43
CA ASN A 128 -12.10 19.67 -3.93
C ASN A 128 -11.89 21.15 -4.27
N SER A 129 -11.26 21.45 -5.42
CA SER A 129 -11.19 22.82 -5.93
C SER A 129 -12.61 23.26 -6.27
N GLY A 130 -13.21 24.03 -5.36
CA GLY A 130 -14.64 24.32 -5.35
C GLY A 130 -15.15 24.83 -6.70
N LYS A 131 -16.03 24.04 -7.34
CA LYS A 131 -16.87 24.55 -8.43
C LYS A 131 -17.84 25.57 -7.81
N LEU A 132 -17.51 26.86 -7.91
CA LEU A 132 -18.48 27.93 -7.67
C LEU A 132 -19.66 27.73 -8.63
N ARG A 133 -20.75 27.13 -8.12
CA ARG A 133 -22.06 27.28 -8.74
C ARG A 133 -22.58 28.64 -8.31
N LEU A 134 -22.59 29.58 -9.25
CA LEU A 134 -23.17 30.89 -9.06
C LEU A 134 -24.69 30.71 -8.84
N ALA A 135 -25.12 30.73 -7.58
CA ALA A 135 -26.54 30.75 -7.25
C ALA A 135 -27.15 32.06 -7.80
N LYS A 136 -28.38 31.97 -8.31
CA LYS A 136 -29.10 33.17 -8.76
C LYS A 136 -29.45 34.04 -7.56
N VAL A 137 -29.49 35.35 -7.80
CA VAL A 137 -30.18 36.30 -6.92
C VAL A 137 -31.68 36.02 -7.05
N ASP A 138 -32.35 35.82 -5.92
CA ASP A 138 -33.79 36.07 -5.75
C ASP A 138 -33.93 37.17 -4.69
N GLU A 139 -34.86 38.10 -4.90
CA GLU A 139 -35.05 39.25 -4.02
C GLU A 139 -36.01 38.89 -2.87
N GLY A 140 -35.56 39.09 -1.62
CA GLY A 140 -36.35 38.84 -0.42
C GLY A 140 -36.10 39.90 0.64
N SER A 141 -37.05 40.82 0.80
CA SER A 141 -36.97 41.97 1.71
C SER A 141 -37.61 41.67 3.08
N GLY A 142 -36.97 42.14 4.16
CA GLY A 142 -37.56 42.14 5.50
C GLY A 142 -36.56 42.28 6.66
N GLU A 143 -36.58 43.46 7.31
CA GLU A 143 -36.41 43.75 8.75
C GLU A 143 -35.59 42.74 9.61
N GLY A 144 -34.48 43.10 10.27
CA GLY A 144 -34.41 44.03 11.42
C GLY A 144 -34.11 43.21 12.71
N CYS A 145 -33.31 43.63 13.69
CA CYS A 145 -32.62 44.89 14.01
C CYS A 145 -31.24 44.62 14.66
N ILE A 146 -30.38 45.64 14.76
CA ILE A 146 -29.07 45.54 15.46
C ILE A 146 -29.16 46.17 16.87
N GLY A 147 -28.62 45.49 17.88
CA GLY A 147 -28.52 45.94 19.28
C GLY A 147 -27.09 46.23 19.71
N THR A 148 -26.88 47.41 20.29
CA THR A 148 -25.64 48.04 20.73
C THR A 148 -24.64 47.20 21.57
N ASP A 149 -23.38 47.28 21.14
CA ASP A 149 -22.12 47.53 21.86
C ASP A 149 -22.05 47.44 23.42
N GLY A 150 -20.92 46.94 23.93
CA GLY A 150 -20.64 46.74 25.36
C GLY A 150 -19.17 46.40 25.65
N SER A 151 -18.33 47.42 25.81
CA SER A 151 -16.87 47.29 26.02
C SER A 151 -16.47 46.79 27.42
N LEU A 152 -15.43 45.95 27.50
CA LEU A 152 -14.57 45.80 28.70
C LEU A 152 -13.12 45.34 28.35
N LYS A 153 -12.17 45.88 29.12
CA LYS A 153 -10.71 45.63 29.23
C LYS A 153 -10.36 45.76 30.75
N PRO A 154 -9.12 45.56 31.26
CA PRO A 154 -7.81 45.35 30.62
C PRO A 154 -7.30 43.89 30.89
N GLU A 155 -6.08 43.45 31.24
CA GLU A 155 -4.76 43.98 31.68
C GLU A 155 -3.59 43.17 31.09
N THR A 156 -2.33 43.51 31.44
CA THR A 156 -1.10 42.85 30.97
C THR A 156 -0.01 42.86 32.04
N GLU A 157 0.57 41.69 32.38
CA GLU A 157 1.81 41.60 33.16
C GLU A 157 2.83 40.59 32.57
N LYS A 158 3.98 40.45 33.25
CA LYS A 158 5.29 40.86 32.72
C LYS A 158 6.44 40.06 33.35
N LYS A 159 7.57 39.97 32.64
CA LYS A 159 8.90 39.45 33.12
C LYS A 159 8.92 37.91 33.36
N THR A 160 10.07 37.23 33.44
CA THR A 160 11.43 37.66 33.80
C THR A 160 12.54 36.96 32.99
N GLU A 161 13.70 37.61 32.87
CA GLU A 161 14.93 37.09 32.24
C GLU A 161 15.78 36.26 33.22
N SER A 162 16.72 35.46 32.71
CA SER A 162 18.02 35.22 33.37
C SER A 162 19.13 34.96 32.34
N LEU A 163 20.37 35.35 32.67
CA LEU A 163 21.52 35.40 31.75
C LEU A 163 22.72 34.66 32.34
N ASN A 164 23.40 33.84 31.52
CA ASN A 164 24.86 33.76 31.31
C ASN A 164 25.18 32.51 30.46
N LYS A 165 25.91 32.61 29.34
CA LYS A 165 27.36 32.86 29.20
C LYS A 165 28.25 31.80 29.86
N ASN A 166 28.89 30.99 29.00
CA ASN A 166 30.35 30.95 28.96
C ASN A 166 30.84 30.50 27.57
N ALA A 167 32.05 30.92 27.20
CA ALA A 167 32.73 30.52 25.98
C ALA A 167 34.18 30.15 26.31
N GLY A 168 34.76 29.21 25.57
CA GLY A 168 36.14 28.75 25.78
C GLY A 168 36.77 28.31 24.47
N ASN A 169 37.73 29.10 23.98
CA ASN A 169 38.55 28.74 22.83
C ASN A 169 39.60 27.69 23.21
N CYS A 170 40.00 26.87 22.23
CA CYS A 170 41.42 26.61 21.97
C CYS A 170 41.63 26.31 20.47
N SER A 171 42.84 26.53 19.96
CA SER A 171 43.11 26.66 18.52
C SER A 171 44.53 26.22 18.13
N GLY A 172 44.72 25.93 16.84
CA GLY A 172 45.95 25.39 16.22
C GLY A 172 45.69 23.98 15.69
N GLY A 173 46.07 23.58 14.47
CA GLY A 173 47.09 24.10 13.56
C GLY A 173 48.07 22.95 13.29
N THR A 174 48.34 22.51 12.05
CA THR A 174 49.14 23.22 11.05
C THR A 174 49.08 22.50 9.68
N ASP A 175 49.14 23.29 8.60
CA ASP A 175 49.70 23.06 7.23
C ASP A 175 50.41 21.72 6.85
N CYS A 176 50.52 21.30 5.57
CA CYS A 176 50.12 21.84 4.25
C CYS A 176 50.33 20.80 3.09
N ASN A 177 50.09 21.24 1.84
CA ASN A 177 50.39 20.61 0.54
C ASN A 177 49.54 19.38 0.13
N GLY A 178 49.07 19.22 -1.12
CA GLY A 178 49.01 20.15 -2.26
C GLY A 178 49.73 19.65 -3.52
N LYS A 179 48.95 19.40 -4.59
CA LYS A 179 49.42 19.39 -6.00
C LYS A 179 48.25 19.58 -6.97
N LEU A 180 48.57 20.13 -8.14
CA LEU A 180 47.64 20.53 -9.21
C LEU A 180 47.97 19.75 -10.50
N VAL A 181 47.29 20.11 -11.59
CA VAL A 181 47.41 19.68 -12.99
C VAL A 181 47.01 18.22 -13.31
N ASN A 182 46.44 17.91 -14.48
CA ASN A 182 46.30 18.75 -15.68
C ASN A 182 44.93 18.64 -16.38
N ALA A 183 44.60 19.62 -17.22
CA ALA A 183 43.39 19.64 -18.03
C ALA A 183 43.72 19.53 -19.53
N VAL A 184 42.89 18.83 -20.29
CA VAL A 184 42.94 18.78 -21.77
C VAL A 184 41.53 18.99 -22.32
N LYS A 185 41.41 19.85 -23.34
CA LYS A 185 40.20 20.06 -24.15
C LYS A 185 40.36 19.38 -25.52
N ASN A 186 39.26 19.38 -26.27
CA ASN A 186 39.04 18.87 -27.64
C ASN A 186 38.42 17.45 -27.63
N GLY A 187 37.45 17.14 -28.50
CA GLY A 187 36.78 17.97 -29.52
C GLY A 187 35.43 17.37 -29.93
N CYS A 188 34.65 18.10 -30.71
CA CYS A 188 33.35 17.64 -31.22
C CYS A 188 33.49 17.04 -32.63
N GLU A 189 32.92 15.86 -32.88
CA GLU A 189 32.46 15.45 -34.21
C GLU A 189 31.12 14.68 -34.11
N ASP A 190 30.20 14.97 -35.03
CA ASP A 190 28.93 14.26 -35.20
C ASP A 190 29.12 12.99 -36.04
N VAL A 191 28.72 11.82 -35.52
CA VAL A 191 28.46 10.63 -36.36
C VAL A 191 27.10 10.04 -36.03
N LYS A 192 26.13 10.26 -36.92
CA LYS A 192 24.91 9.44 -36.97
C LYS A 192 25.29 8.04 -37.42
N ASN A 193 24.81 7.00 -36.73
CA ASN A 193 24.45 5.79 -37.47
C ASN A 193 23.33 4.97 -36.81
N SER A 194 22.44 4.45 -37.65
CA SER A 194 21.38 3.53 -37.27
C SER A 194 21.92 2.11 -37.35
N LEU A 195 22.05 1.43 -36.21
CA LEU A 195 22.33 0.00 -36.19
C LEU A 195 21.04 -0.81 -36.37
N ARG A 196 20.78 -1.19 -37.62
CA ARG A 196 19.90 -2.32 -37.93
C ARG A 196 20.60 -3.61 -37.48
N LEU A 197 19.94 -4.42 -36.67
CA LEU A 197 20.40 -5.78 -36.37
C LEU A 197 20.24 -6.65 -37.62
N SER A 198 21.36 -7.13 -38.16
CA SER A 198 21.41 -8.13 -39.24
C SER A 198 21.67 -9.51 -38.64
N ALA A 199 20.88 -10.51 -39.04
CA ALA A 199 21.00 -11.87 -38.52
C ALA A 199 22.31 -12.55 -38.92
N THR A 200 22.86 -13.33 -37.99
CA THR A 200 23.85 -14.40 -38.25
C THR A 200 23.46 -15.60 -37.40
N HIS A 201 23.47 -16.79 -37.99
CA HIS A 201 23.36 -18.06 -37.27
C HIS A 201 24.75 -18.46 -36.75
N ASP A 202 24.81 -19.06 -35.56
CA ASP A 202 25.10 -20.50 -35.45
C ASP A 202 24.85 -21.01 -34.02
N CYS A 203 24.94 -22.33 -33.85
CA CYS A 203 24.56 -23.10 -32.66
C CYS A 203 25.55 -22.88 -31.46
N ASP A 204 25.28 -23.31 -30.23
CA ASP A 204 24.39 -24.41 -29.79
C ASP A 204 23.88 -24.24 -28.35
N GLY A 205 22.85 -25.01 -27.99
CA GLY A 205 22.49 -25.35 -26.60
C GLY A 205 22.20 -24.20 -25.61
N ASN A 206 21.03 -23.57 -25.71
CA ASN A 206 20.50 -22.70 -24.65
C ASN A 206 19.06 -23.08 -24.27
N VAL A 207 18.73 -23.06 -22.98
CA VAL A 207 17.36 -23.35 -22.50
C VAL A 207 16.47 -22.17 -22.86
N SER A 208 15.49 -22.39 -23.73
CA SER A 208 14.53 -21.36 -24.12
C SER A 208 13.52 -21.12 -22.99
N SER A 209 13.81 -20.17 -22.11
CA SER A 209 12.78 -19.49 -21.32
C SER A 209 11.91 -18.66 -22.27
N SER A 210 10.92 -19.31 -22.89
CA SER A 210 9.83 -18.61 -23.56
C SER A 210 9.16 -17.68 -22.55
N SER A 211 9.06 -16.39 -22.86
CA SER A 211 8.21 -15.47 -22.10
C SER A 211 6.81 -16.08 -22.00
N PRO A 212 6.22 -16.23 -20.81
CA PRO A 212 4.89 -16.83 -20.66
C PRO A 212 3.86 -16.15 -21.57
N ASP A 213 2.97 -16.93 -22.19
CA ASP A 213 2.04 -16.44 -23.22
C ASP A 213 1.12 -15.32 -22.71
N TRP A 214 0.86 -15.26 -21.41
CA TRP A 214 0.10 -14.21 -20.75
C TRP A 214 0.79 -12.83 -20.69
N LEU A 215 2.07 -12.73 -21.10
CA LEU A 215 2.79 -11.47 -21.31
C LEU A 215 2.64 -10.91 -22.74
N ASP A 216 1.93 -11.59 -23.65
CA ASP A 216 1.73 -11.10 -25.03
C ASP A 216 1.05 -9.71 -25.05
N PRO A 217 1.67 -8.68 -25.66
CA PRO A 217 1.04 -7.38 -25.88
C PRO A 217 -0.30 -7.44 -26.64
N SER A 218 -0.61 -8.51 -27.37
CA SER A 218 -1.94 -8.69 -27.98
C SER A 218 -3.08 -8.84 -26.96
N LEU A 219 -2.76 -9.31 -25.74
CA LEU A 219 -3.69 -9.47 -24.62
C LEU A 219 -3.92 -8.16 -23.83
N GLN A 220 -3.50 -7.00 -24.37
CA GLN A 220 -3.75 -5.69 -23.77
C GLN A 220 -5.24 -5.30 -23.86
N PHE A 221 -6.04 -5.84 -22.94
CA PHE A 221 -7.39 -5.35 -22.66
C PHE A 221 -7.38 -3.84 -22.35
N ARG A 222 -8.48 -3.15 -22.64
CA ARG A 222 -8.68 -1.76 -22.19
C ARG A 222 -8.88 -1.71 -20.68
N VAL A 223 -7.78 -1.65 -19.94
CA VAL A 223 -7.80 -1.57 -18.48
C VAL A 223 -8.40 -0.24 -18.01
N PRO A 224 -9.38 -0.24 -17.08
CA PRO A 224 -9.87 0.98 -16.44
C PRO A 224 -8.74 1.74 -15.72
N LEU A 225 -8.70 3.07 -15.85
CA LEU A 225 -7.63 3.89 -15.25
C LEU A 225 -7.49 3.69 -13.72
N VAL A 226 -8.59 3.39 -13.02
CA VAL A 226 -8.59 3.06 -11.59
C VAL A 226 -7.66 1.89 -11.24
N ASP A 227 -7.53 0.89 -12.11
CA ASP A 227 -6.64 -0.26 -11.90
C ASP A 227 -5.16 0.10 -12.12
N VAL A 228 -4.86 1.00 -13.05
CA VAL A 228 -3.50 1.53 -13.20
C VAL A 228 -3.14 2.51 -12.07
N ASP A 229 -4.14 3.18 -11.49
CA ASP A 229 -3.97 3.94 -10.25
C ASP A 229 -3.72 3.03 -9.03
N LYS A 230 -4.21 1.77 -9.01
CA LYS A 230 -3.77 0.75 -8.02
C LYS A 230 -2.28 0.44 -8.16
N VAL A 231 -1.76 0.22 -9.38
CA VAL A 231 -0.31 0.05 -9.63
C VAL A 231 0.49 1.25 -9.13
N ARG A 232 0.03 2.47 -9.41
CA ARG A 232 0.63 3.71 -8.89
C ARG A 232 0.60 3.80 -7.37
N CYS A 233 -0.37 3.15 -6.70
CA CYS A 233 -0.41 3.00 -5.24
C CYS A 233 0.61 1.96 -4.74
N ILE A 234 0.78 0.83 -5.42
CA ILE A 234 1.79 -0.18 -5.05
C ILE A 234 3.19 0.45 -5.03
N ILE A 235 3.59 1.20 -6.06
CA ILE A 235 4.91 1.86 -6.10
C ILE A 235 5.15 2.76 -4.86
N ARG A 236 4.10 3.36 -4.27
CA ARG A 236 4.21 4.13 -3.02
C ARG A 236 4.19 3.27 -1.75
N ASN A 237 3.53 2.11 -1.76
CA ASN A 237 3.61 1.13 -0.66
C ASN A 237 5.01 0.51 -0.58
N ILE A 238 5.72 0.32 -1.69
CA ILE A 238 7.14 -0.09 -1.68
C ILE A 238 7.98 0.91 -0.87
N VAL A 239 7.69 2.21 -0.95
CA VAL A 239 8.41 3.22 -0.15
C VAL A 239 8.18 3.00 1.35
N ARG A 240 6.91 2.80 1.76
CA ARG A 240 6.54 2.55 3.16
C ARG A 240 7.24 1.31 3.70
N ASP A 241 7.14 0.18 3.01
CA ASP A 241 7.59 -1.12 3.53
C ASP A 241 9.05 -1.46 3.25
N TRP A 242 9.63 -0.94 2.16
CA TRP A 242 10.92 -1.41 1.64
C TRP A 242 11.90 -0.30 1.23
N ALA A 243 11.63 0.97 1.52
CA ALA A 243 12.62 2.03 1.36
C ALA A 243 13.06 2.62 2.71
N ALA A 244 14.30 3.11 2.77
CA ALA A 244 14.79 3.87 3.92
C ALA A 244 13.99 5.19 4.13
N GLU A 245 13.41 5.77 3.07
CA GLU A 245 12.53 6.94 3.18
C GLU A 245 11.24 6.63 3.98
N GLY A 246 10.76 5.38 3.92
CA GLY A 246 9.60 4.91 4.71
C GLY A 246 9.92 4.54 6.16
N GLN A 247 11.21 4.47 6.56
CA GLN A 247 11.59 4.02 7.91
C GLN A 247 10.93 4.84 9.02
N ARG A 248 10.67 6.14 8.81
CA ARG A 248 9.92 6.95 9.77
C ARG A 248 8.47 6.47 9.93
N GLU A 249 7.79 6.14 8.84
CA GLU A 249 6.40 5.69 8.88
C GLU A 249 6.30 4.29 9.52
N ARG A 250 7.30 3.43 9.31
CA ARG A 250 7.47 2.17 10.04
C ARG A 250 7.85 2.36 11.52
N ASP A 251 8.58 3.41 11.86
CA ASP A 251 8.87 3.78 13.26
C ASP A 251 7.62 4.26 14.01
N GLU A 252 6.71 4.94 13.30
CA GLU A 252 5.43 5.41 13.83
C GLU A 252 4.36 4.28 13.84
N CYS A 253 4.43 3.27 12.96
CA CYS A 253 3.49 2.14 12.92
C CYS A 253 4.01 0.82 13.52
N TYR A 254 5.12 0.28 13.01
CA TYR A 254 5.55 -1.09 13.29
C TYR A 254 6.32 -1.21 14.62
N LYS A 255 7.19 -0.24 14.96
CA LYS A 255 7.93 -0.29 16.25
C LYS A 255 7.04 -0.32 17.51
N PRO A 256 5.87 0.37 17.59
CA PRO A 256 4.91 0.19 18.67
C PRO A 256 4.38 -1.25 18.82
N ILE A 257 4.06 -1.90 17.70
CA ILE A 257 3.56 -3.28 17.64
C ILE A 257 4.65 -4.27 18.05
N LEU A 258 5.85 -4.16 17.47
CA LEU A 258 6.98 -5.05 17.73
C LEU A 258 7.39 -5.02 19.21
N LYS A 259 7.50 -3.83 19.82
CA LYS A 259 7.78 -3.67 21.26
C LYS A 259 6.70 -4.28 22.15
N GLU A 260 5.45 -4.30 21.69
CA GLU A 260 4.34 -4.87 22.45
C GLU A 260 4.35 -6.40 22.38
N LEU A 261 4.66 -6.99 21.22
CA LEU A 261 4.97 -8.41 21.08
C LEU A 261 6.17 -8.83 21.95
N GLU A 262 7.21 -8.00 22.03
CA GLU A 262 8.34 -8.24 22.94
C GLU A 262 7.94 -8.18 24.42
N ARG A 263 7.08 -7.23 24.82
CA ARG A 263 6.53 -7.14 26.18
C ARG A 263 5.69 -8.36 26.56
N LEU A 264 4.86 -8.82 25.63
CA LEU A 264 3.88 -9.89 25.84
C LEU A 264 4.52 -11.28 25.81
N PHE A 265 5.53 -11.48 24.97
CA PHE A 265 6.22 -12.75 24.79
C PHE A 265 7.72 -12.61 25.08
N PRO A 266 8.16 -12.28 26.30
CA PRO A 266 9.58 -12.01 26.60
C PRO A 266 10.48 -13.27 26.62
N HIS A 267 9.88 -14.47 26.64
CA HIS A 267 10.58 -15.74 26.80
C HIS A 267 10.19 -16.74 25.68
N ARG A 268 10.44 -16.36 24.43
CA ARG A 268 10.14 -17.17 23.24
C ARG A 268 11.09 -18.37 23.15
N SER A 269 10.53 -19.58 23.06
CA SER A 269 11.30 -20.82 22.88
C SER A 269 11.59 -21.03 21.39
N ARG A 270 12.83 -21.35 21.02
CA ARG A 270 13.14 -21.76 19.64
C ARG A 270 12.47 -23.07 19.23
N ASN A 271 12.16 -23.94 20.19
CA ASN A 271 11.55 -25.25 19.95
C ASN A 271 10.02 -25.19 19.91
N SER A 272 9.43 -24.07 20.33
CA SER A 272 8.00 -23.79 20.24
C SER A 272 7.82 -22.26 20.23
N PRO A 273 8.04 -21.61 19.08
CA PRO A 273 7.86 -20.18 18.95
C PRO A 273 6.36 -19.84 18.93
N PRO A 274 5.93 -18.70 19.51
CA PRO A 274 4.55 -18.24 19.38
C PRO A 274 4.19 -17.95 17.92
N ALA A 275 2.95 -18.29 17.53
CA ALA A 275 2.38 -18.04 16.22
C ALA A 275 1.66 -16.68 16.18
N CYS A 276 2.03 -15.85 15.20
CA CYS A 276 1.45 -14.53 14.97
C CYS A 276 0.88 -14.44 13.54
N LEU A 277 -0.39 -14.05 13.43
CA LEU A 277 -1.03 -13.73 12.16
C LEU A 277 -1.02 -12.21 11.94
N VAL A 278 -0.81 -11.78 10.69
CA VAL A 278 -0.86 -10.38 10.26
C VAL A 278 -1.84 -10.25 9.09
N PRO A 279 -3.15 -10.04 9.33
CA PRO A 279 -4.12 -9.77 8.27
C PRO A 279 -3.87 -8.41 7.61
N GLY A 280 -4.02 -8.32 6.29
CA GLY A 280 -3.71 -7.11 5.52
C GLY A 280 -2.20 -6.81 5.48
N ALA A 281 -1.38 -7.83 5.28
CA ALA A 281 0.07 -7.74 5.37
C ALA A 281 0.74 -6.90 4.26
N GLY A 282 0.03 -6.55 3.19
CA GLY A 282 0.55 -5.70 2.12
C GLY A 282 1.79 -6.28 1.46
N LEU A 283 2.91 -5.55 1.56
CA LEU A 283 4.21 -6.01 1.03
C LEU A 283 5.04 -6.82 2.05
N GLY A 284 4.40 -7.31 3.12
CA GLY A 284 4.94 -8.32 4.02
C GLY A 284 5.94 -7.82 5.07
N ARG A 285 6.31 -6.53 5.09
CA ARG A 285 7.38 -6.01 5.94
C ARG A 285 7.14 -6.23 7.43
N LEU A 286 5.93 -5.97 7.92
CA LEU A 286 5.59 -6.16 9.33
C LEU A 286 5.62 -7.64 9.72
N ALA A 287 5.12 -8.53 8.86
CA ALA A 287 5.16 -9.98 9.09
C ALA A 287 6.62 -10.50 9.11
N LEU A 288 7.49 -9.96 8.25
CA LEU A 288 8.92 -10.25 8.27
C LEU A 288 9.60 -9.76 9.55
N GLU A 289 9.40 -8.49 9.96
CA GLU A 289 10.00 -7.98 11.21
C GLU A 289 9.49 -8.73 12.46
N ILE A 290 8.24 -9.22 12.46
CA ILE A 290 7.70 -10.12 13.49
C ILE A 290 8.39 -11.50 13.45
N SER A 291 8.68 -12.05 12.27
CA SER A 291 9.48 -13.27 12.16
C SER A 291 10.90 -13.08 12.71
N CYS A 292 11.55 -11.96 12.40
CA CYS A 292 12.89 -11.62 12.92
C CYS A 292 12.94 -11.50 14.46
N LEU A 293 11.81 -11.23 15.13
CA LEU A 293 11.72 -11.31 16.59
C LEU A 293 11.74 -12.76 17.13
N GLY A 294 11.58 -13.78 16.29
CA GLY A 294 11.50 -15.18 16.69
C GLY A 294 10.06 -15.68 16.94
N PHE A 295 9.12 -15.23 16.12
CA PHE A 295 7.76 -15.80 16.02
C PHE A 295 7.67 -16.72 14.79
N ILE A 296 6.73 -17.68 14.82
CA ILE A 296 6.14 -18.19 13.57
C ILE A 296 5.20 -17.07 13.09
N SER A 297 5.41 -16.55 11.89
CA SER A 297 4.79 -15.31 11.42
C SER A 297 4.17 -15.51 10.06
N GLN A 298 2.85 -15.33 9.97
CA GLN A 298 2.12 -15.41 8.71
C GLN A 298 1.52 -14.05 8.38
N GLY A 299 1.88 -13.48 7.24
CA GLY A 299 1.10 -12.42 6.62
C GLY A 299 -0.07 -13.01 5.83
N ASN A 300 -1.22 -12.36 5.82
CA ASN A 300 -2.32 -12.65 4.91
C ASN A 300 -2.59 -11.42 4.03
N GLU A 301 -2.79 -11.65 2.73
CA GLU A 301 -3.09 -10.61 1.75
C GLU A 301 -4.02 -11.18 0.66
N PHE A 302 -5.04 -10.42 0.27
CA PHE A 302 -5.98 -10.80 -0.79
C PHE A 302 -5.61 -10.14 -2.13
N SER A 303 -5.01 -8.96 -2.10
CA SER A 303 -4.79 -8.17 -3.30
C SER A 303 -3.62 -8.72 -4.11
N TYR A 304 -3.91 -9.33 -5.26
CA TYR A 304 -2.88 -9.73 -6.23
C TYR A 304 -1.93 -8.57 -6.62
N TYR A 305 -2.40 -7.31 -6.58
CA TYR A 305 -1.53 -6.15 -6.72
C TYR A 305 -0.40 -6.12 -5.67
N MET A 306 -0.73 -6.36 -4.40
CA MET A 306 0.24 -6.47 -3.31
C MET A 306 1.03 -7.77 -3.42
N MET A 307 0.38 -8.92 -3.62
CA MET A 307 1.04 -10.24 -3.64
C MET A 307 2.14 -10.36 -4.71
N ILE A 308 1.90 -9.90 -5.94
CA ILE A 308 2.91 -9.94 -7.03
C ILE A 308 4.18 -9.17 -6.60
N CYS A 309 4.01 -7.98 -6.04
CA CYS A 309 5.12 -7.13 -5.60
C CYS A 309 5.79 -7.65 -4.31
N SER A 310 5.00 -8.16 -3.37
CA SER A 310 5.43 -8.77 -2.12
C SER A 310 6.31 -10.01 -2.38
N SER A 311 5.84 -10.92 -3.24
CA SER A 311 6.62 -12.11 -3.65
C SER A 311 7.94 -11.72 -4.31
N PHE A 312 7.92 -10.75 -5.24
CA PHE A 312 9.15 -10.30 -5.89
C PHE A 312 10.19 -9.77 -4.91
N ILE A 313 9.78 -8.88 -3.98
CA ILE A 313 10.71 -8.30 -3.01
C ILE A 313 11.19 -9.35 -2.00
N LEU A 314 10.31 -10.22 -1.49
CA LEU A 314 10.66 -11.21 -0.48
C LEU A 314 11.51 -12.37 -1.02
N ASN A 315 11.26 -12.81 -2.26
CA ASN A 315 11.83 -14.06 -2.81
C ASN A 315 12.88 -13.84 -3.90
N HIS A 316 12.84 -12.72 -4.64
CA HIS A 316 13.70 -12.50 -5.82
C HIS A 316 14.72 -11.37 -5.67
N ALA A 317 14.54 -10.41 -4.75
CA ALA A 317 15.55 -9.39 -4.49
C ALA A 317 16.82 -10.00 -3.87
N GLN A 318 17.99 -9.73 -4.46
CA GLN A 318 19.25 -10.40 -4.12
C GLN A 318 20.12 -9.64 -3.10
N ILE A 319 19.99 -8.31 -3.06
CA ILE A 319 20.75 -7.42 -2.17
C ILE A 319 19.89 -6.23 -1.73
N ALA A 320 20.35 -5.52 -0.70
CA ALA A 320 19.77 -4.23 -0.35
C ALA A 320 20.14 -3.17 -1.41
N GLU A 321 19.23 -2.21 -1.65
CA GLU A 321 19.34 -1.13 -2.63
C GLU A 321 19.52 -1.57 -4.10
N GLU A 322 19.14 -2.81 -4.44
CA GLU A 322 19.24 -3.39 -5.79
C GLU A 322 18.47 -2.59 -6.86
N TRP A 323 17.27 -2.11 -6.52
CA TRP A 323 16.35 -1.46 -7.44
C TRP A 323 16.19 0.03 -7.13
N THR A 324 16.02 0.85 -8.16
CA THR A 324 15.73 2.29 -8.02
C THR A 324 14.39 2.63 -8.66
N ILE A 325 13.45 3.10 -7.84
CA ILE A 325 12.10 3.49 -8.26
C ILE A 325 11.87 5.01 -8.10
N TYR A 326 10.86 5.51 -8.80
CA TYR A 326 10.47 6.93 -8.86
C TYR A 326 8.99 7.07 -8.45
N PRO A 327 8.67 6.88 -7.15
CA PRO A 327 7.29 6.76 -6.64
C PRO A 327 6.46 8.06 -6.75
N TRP A 328 7.13 9.22 -6.82
CA TRP A 328 6.49 10.53 -6.66
C TRP A 328 6.10 11.22 -7.97
N ILE A 329 6.50 10.67 -9.13
CA ILE A 329 6.35 11.33 -10.44
C ILE A 329 4.90 11.59 -10.87
N HIS A 330 3.94 10.83 -10.33
CA HIS A 330 2.52 10.99 -10.59
C HIS A 330 1.88 12.17 -9.83
N SER A 331 2.56 12.73 -8.81
CA SER A 331 2.07 13.89 -8.07
C SER A 331 2.48 15.19 -8.75
N ASN A 332 1.56 15.79 -9.50
CA ASN A 332 1.80 17.03 -10.26
C ASN A 332 1.44 18.33 -9.50
N CYS A 333 1.10 18.23 -8.22
CA CYS A 333 0.82 19.34 -7.32
C CYS A 333 1.64 19.22 -6.02
N ASN A 334 1.56 20.24 -5.16
CA ASN A 334 2.13 20.25 -3.80
C ASN A 334 3.63 19.89 -3.69
N SER A 335 4.41 20.12 -4.76
CA SER A 335 5.85 19.87 -4.78
C SER A 335 6.61 21.17 -4.55
N LEU A 336 7.62 21.15 -3.66
CA LEU A 336 8.48 22.31 -3.39
C LEU A 336 9.48 22.56 -4.53
N SER A 337 9.94 21.50 -5.20
CA SER A 337 10.81 21.57 -6.37
C SER A 337 10.50 20.47 -7.40
N ASP A 338 11.02 20.61 -8.62
CA ASP A 338 10.98 19.55 -9.64
C ASP A 338 11.75 18.29 -9.20
N ASP A 339 12.86 18.47 -8.49
CA ASP A 339 13.70 17.36 -8.02
C ASP A 339 13.04 16.56 -6.89
N ASP A 340 12.08 17.14 -6.15
CA ASP A 340 11.27 16.38 -5.17
C ASP A 340 10.27 15.43 -5.84
N GLN A 341 9.71 15.82 -7.00
CA GLN A 341 8.85 14.96 -7.82
C GLN A 341 9.67 13.88 -8.55
N LEU A 342 10.90 14.22 -8.96
CA LEU A 342 11.78 13.38 -9.79
C LEU A 342 12.80 12.54 -9.00
N ARG A 343 12.78 12.57 -7.66
CA ARG A 343 13.80 11.89 -6.85
C ARG A 343 13.75 10.35 -7.00
N PRO A 344 14.91 9.67 -7.11
CA PRO A 344 15.01 8.23 -6.97
C PRO A 344 14.78 7.80 -5.51
N VAL A 345 14.37 6.55 -5.34
CA VAL A 345 14.29 5.84 -4.06
C VAL A 345 14.84 4.42 -4.25
N SER A 346 15.88 4.05 -3.51
CA SER A 346 16.49 2.71 -3.53
C SER A 346 15.68 1.71 -2.69
N VAL A 347 15.50 0.49 -3.20
CA VAL A 347 14.72 -0.60 -2.57
C VAL A 347 15.30 -1.99 -2.93
N PRO A 348 15.13 -3.03 -2.10
CA PRO A 348 14.68 -2.97 -0.71
C PRO A 348 15.79 -2.43 0.21
N ASP A 349 15.45 -1.75 1.30
CA ASP A 349 16.42 -1.18 2.24
C ASP A 349 17.07 -2.21 3.19
N ILE A 350 16.54 -3.43 3.21
CA ILE A 350 17.17 -4.64 3.76
C ILE A 350 16.99 -5.79 2.75
N HIS A 351 17.95 -6.70 2.65
CA HIS A 351 17.78 -7.92 1.82
C HIS A 351 17.01 -8.99 2.61
N PRO A 352 15.76 -9.35 2.21
CA PRO A 352 14.85 -10.10 3.09
C PRO A 352 15.35 -11.48 3.53
N ALA A 353 15.94 -12.27 2.63
CA ALA A 353 16.48 -13.59 2.97
C ALA A 353 17.68 -13.54 3.95
N SER A 354 18.28 -12.36 4.16
CA SER A 354 19.33 -12.13 5.16
C SER A 354 18.86 -11.38 6.42
N ALA A 355 17.58 -11.02 6.52
CA ALA A 355 17.05 -10.21 7.62
C ALA A 355 16.95 -10.94 8.98
N GLY A 356 17.23 -12.24 9.02
CA GLY A 356 17.15 -13.05 10.24
C GLY A 356 15.77 -13.65 10.52
N ILE A 357 14.95 -13.86 9.48
CA ILE A 357 13.67 -14.56 9.58
C ILE A 357 13.82 -15.99 10.12
N THR A 358 12.77 -16.49 10.75
CA THR A 358 12.62 -17.90 11.12
C THR A 358 12.14 -18.74 9.94
N GLU A 359 12.34 -20.06 10.01
CA GLU A 359 11.68 -21.06 9.14
C GLU A 359 10.13 -20.99 9.17
N GLY A 360 9.55 -20.31 10.16
CA GLY A 360 8.11 -20.07 10.28
C GLY A 360 7.60 -18.77 9.63
N PHE A 361 8.36 -18.10 8.76
CA PHE A 361 7.84 -16.96 7.99
C PHE A 361 7.02 -17.45 6.78
N SER A 362 5.83 -16.90 6.56
CA SER A 362 4.98 -17.22 5.41
C SER A 362 4.08 -16.05 4.99
N MET A 363 3.59 -16.10 3.75
CA MET A 363 2.52 -15.25 3.22
C MET A 363 1.40 -16.13 2.69
N CYS A 364 0.15 -15.85 3.08
CA CYS A 364 -1.05 -16.58 2.66
C CYS A 364 -1.92 -15.69 1.77
N GLY A 365 -2.14 -16.13 0.53
CA GLY A 365 -3.05 -15.49 -0.41
C GLY A 365 -4.51 -15.86 -0.15
N GLY A 366 -5.40 -14.88 -0.11
CA GLY A 366 -6.85 -15.09 0.01
C GLY A 366 -7.54 -14.05 0.91
N ASP A 367 -8.87 -13.99 0.86
CA ASP A 367 -9.64 -13.09 1.74
C ASP A 367 -9.55 -13.57 3.19
N PHE A 368 -9.39 -12.64 4.13
CA PHE A 368 -9.23 -12.95 5.55
C PHE A 368 -10.42 -13.75 6.09
N VAL A 369 -11.64 -13.45 5.64
CA VAL A 369 -12.85 -14.16 6.07
C VAL A 369 -12.83 -15.59 5.54
N GLU A 370 -12.56 -15.77 4.26
CA GLU A 370 -12.60 -17.09 3.59
C GLU A 370 -11.51 -18.02 4.15
N VAL A 371 -10.30 -17.52 4.39
CA VAL A 371 -9.16 -18.31 4.88
C VAL A 371 -9.28 -18.62 6.38
N TYR A 372 -9.65 -17.64 7.22
CA TYR A 372 -9.52 -17.79 8.68
C TYR A 372 -10.83 -18.12 9.42
N ASN A 373 -11.98 -18.15 8.73
CA ASN A 373 -13.23 -18.68 9.28
C ASN A 373 -13.31 -20.23 9.26
N ASP A 374 -12.31 -20.91 8.66
CA ASP A 374 -12.22 -22.36 8.59
C ASP A 374 -12.08 -23.03 9.98
N PRO A 375 -12.72 -24.21 10.23
CA PRO A 375 -12.62 -24.91 11.51
C PRO A 375 -11.20 -25.28 11.98
N SER A 376 -10.21 -25.42 11.08
CA SER A 376 -8.82 -25.71 11.43
C SER A 376 -8.11 -24.55 12.14
N GLN A 377 -8.58 -23.30 11.95
CA GLN A 377 -7.93 -22.09 12.46
C GLN A 377 -8.33 -21.75 13.91
N VAL A 378 -9.32 -22.44 14.46
CA VAL A 378 -9.88 -22.18 15.79
C VAL A 378 -8.84 -22.44 16.89
N GLY A 379 -8.49 -21.40 17.64
CA GLY A 379 -7.51 -21.51 18.74
C GLY A 379 -6.07 -21.82 18.29
N VAL A 380 -5.68 -21.48 17.07
CA VAL A 380 -4.32 -21.74 16.54
C VAL A 380 -3.32 -20.65 16.95
N TRP A 381 -3.75 -19.38 16.97
CA TRP A 381 -2.83 -18.24 16.99
C TRP A 381 -2.59 -17.71 18.40
N ASP A 382 -1.33 -17.44 18.77
CA ASP A 382 -0.98 -16.81 20.04
C ASP A 382 -1.19 -15.29 19.99
N ALA A 383 -0.96 -14.70 18.81
CA ALA A 383 -1.18 -13.29 18.53
C ALA A 383 -1.84 -13.08 17.15
N VAL A 384 -2.68 -12.04 17.06
CA VAL A 384 -3.14 -11.45 15.79
C VAL A 384 -2.78 -9.97 15.79
N VAL A 385 -2.20 -9.48 14.71
CA VAL A 385 -1.69 -8.13 14.55
C VAL A 385 -2.35 -7.46 13.34
N THR A 386 -3.19 -6.45 13.58
CA THR A 386 -3.86 -5.69 12.53
C THR A 386 -3.26 -4.28 12.41
N CYS A 387 -2.80 -3.89 11.22
CA CYS A 387 -2.18 -2.59 11.00
C CYS A 387 -2.76 -1.92 9.74
N PHE A 388 -3.61 -0.90 9.91
CA PHE A 388 -4.40 -0.30 8.81
C PHE A 388 -5.21 -1.35 8.02
N PHE A 389 -6.00 -2.16 8.76
CA PHE A 389 -6.73 -3.32 8.21
C PHE A 389 -8.20 -3.41 8.62
N ILE A 390 -8.56 -3.15 9.89
CA ILE A 390 -9.93 -3.40 10.37
C ILE A 390 -11.00 -2.51 9.71
N ASP A 391 -10.58 -1.41 9.09
CA ASP A 391 -11.38 -0.49 8.30
C ASP A 391 -11.48 -0.86 6.81
N THR A 392 -10.84 -1.95 6.36
CA THR A 392 -11.05 -2.54 5.02
C THR A 392 -12.18 -3.59 5.00
N ALA A 393 -12.91 -3.77 6.10
CA ALA A 393 -13.99 -4.73 6.20
C ALA A 393 -15.31 -4.20 5.60
N HIS A 394 -16.04 -5.04 4.87
CA HIS A 394 -17.48 -4.83 4.62
C HIS A 394 -18.27 -4.90 5.94
N ASN A 395 -17.93 -5.88 6.78
CA ASN A 395 -18.51 -6.06 8.11
C ASN A 395 -17.39 -6.21 9.16
N ILE A 396 -17.08 -5.12 9.87
CA ILE A 396 -16.05 -5.13 10.93
C ILE A 396 -16.40 -6.04 12.11
N VAL A 397 -17.68 -6.38 12.32
CA VAL A 397 -18.12 -7.29 13.39
C VAL A 397 -17.62 -8.71 13.13
N GLU A 398 -17.70 -9.17 11.87
CA GLU A 398 -17.22 -10.49 11.43
C GLU A 398 -15.68 -10.60 11.54
N TYR A 399 -14.96 -9.53 11.21
CA TYR A 399 -13.51 -9.48 11.45
C TYR A 399 -13.18 -9.69 12.94
N ILE A 400 -13.89 -9.01 13.85
CA ILE A 400 -13.66 -9.13 15.30
C ILE A 400 -14.06 -10.54 15.82
N GLU A 401 -15.14 -11.12 15.30
CA GLU A 401 -15.56 -12.48 15.61
C GLU A 401 -14.50 -13.51 15.21
N ILE A 402 -13.98 -13.44 13.97
CA ILE A 402 -12.96 -14.34 13.46
C ILE A 402 -11.66 -14.17 14.24
N ILE A 403 -11.21 -12.93 14.51
CA ILE A 403 -10.00 -12.68 15.32
C ILE A 403 -10.14 -13.30 16.73
N SER A 404 -11.32 -13.23 17.37
CA SER A 404 -11.56 -13.94 18.64
C SER A 404 -11.57 -15.47 18.47
N ARG A 405 -12.22 -15.98 17.41
CA ARG A 405 -12.35 -17.42 17.16
C ARG A 405 -11.00 -18.10 16.89
N ILE A 406 -10.10 -17.46 16.13
CA ILE A 406 -8.80 -18.04 15.74
C ILE A 406 -7.70 -17.88 16.80
N LEU A 407 -7.83 -16.90 17.69
CA LEU A 407 -6.93 -16.74 18.83
C LEU A 407 -7.09 -17.89 19.84
N LYS A 408 -5.96 -18.34 20.38
CA LYS A 408 -5.90 -19.16 21.59
C LYS A 408 -6.58 -18.47 22.76
N ASP A 409 -7.07 -19.26 23.70
CA ASP A 409 -7.52 -18.75 25.00
C ASP A 409 -6.35 -18.11 25.74
N GLY A 410 -6.50 -16.86 26.17
CA GLY A 410 -5.40 -16.04 26.68
C GLY A 410 -4.51 -15.39 25.60
N GLY A 411 -4.76 -15.65 24.31
CA GLY A 411 -4.08 -15.03 23.18
C GLY A 411 -4.41 -13.55 23.00
N VAL A 412 -3.62 -12.83 22.19
CA VAL A 412 -3.66 -11.36 22.11
C VAL A 412 -3.97 -10.82 20.72
N TRP A 413 -4.80 -9.77 20.69
CA TRP A 413 -5.00 -8.94 19.51
C TRP A 413 -4.33 -7.59 19.72
N ILE A 414 -3.41 -7.24 18.83
CA ILE A 414 -2.75 -5.93 18.78
C ILE A 414 -3.23 -5.20 17.52
N ASN A 415 -3.75 -3.98 17.67
CA ASN A 415 -4.18 -3.16 16.55
C ASN A 415 -3.39 -1.85 16.48
N LEU A 416 -3.16 -1.35 15.26
CA LEU A 416 -2.83 0.05 14.98
C LEU A 416 -3.53 0.49 13.69
N GLY A 417 -4.54 1.35 13.78
CA GLY A 417 -5.19 1.87 12.57
C GLY A 417 -6.08 3.08 12.82
N PRO A 418 -6.45 3.82 11.75
CA PRO A 418 -7.59 4.71 11.77
C PRO A 418 -8.90 3.90 11.72
N LEU A 419 -10.02 4.59 11.42
CA LEU A 419 -11.27 3.97 10.97
C LEU A 419 -11.74 4.70 9.71
N LEU A 420 -10.97 4.55 8.62
CA LEU A 420 -11.28 5.10 7.30
C LEU A 420 -11.98 4.01 6.48
N TYR A 421 -13.26 3.78 6.77
CA TYR A 421 -14.04 2.69 6.19
C TYR A 421 -14.04 2.71 4.66
N HIS A 422 -13.47 1.65 4.08
CA HIS A 422 -13.12 1.60 2.66
C HIS A 422 -14.31 1.76 1.71
N PHE A 423 -15.49 1.28 2.12
CA PHE A 423 -16.70 1.22 1.28
C PHE A 423 -17.70 2.37 1.54
N ALA A 424 -17.49 3.21 2.56
CA ALA A 424 -18.47 4.20 3.04
C ALA A 424 -18.85 5.29 2.00
N ASP A 425 -17.96 5.60 1.05
CA ASP A 425 -18.17 6.59 -0.02
C ASP A 425 -18.65 5.94 -1.35
N MET A 426 -18.97 4.65 -1.38
CA MET A 426 -19.23 3.89 -2.62
C MET A 426 -20.69 3.99 -3.14
N TYR A 427 -21.24 5.21 -3.12
CA TYR A 427 -22.63 5.59 -3.46
C TYR A 427 -23.19 5.16 -4.84
N ASN A 428 -22.45 4.43 -5.67
CA ASN A 428 -22.87 3.98 -7.00
C ASN A 428 -23.10 2.45 -7.09
N GLN A 429 -23.02 1.72 -5.97
CA GLN A 429 -23.38 0.31 -5.87
C GLN A 429 -24.41 0.15 -4.75
N GLU A 430 -25.70 0.05 -5.09
CA GLU A 430 -26.81 0.12 -4.12
C GLU A 430 -26.83 -1.06 -3.13
N ASP A 431 -26.10 -2.14 -3.42
CA ASP A 431 -26.00 -3.37 -2.62
C ASP A 431 -24.62 -3.60 -1.94
N GLU A 432 -23.63 -2.69 -2.08
CA GLU A 432 -22.28 -2.93 -1.54
C GLU A 432 -22.24 -2.66 -0.02
N MET A 433 -22.20 -3.75 0.77
CA MET A 433 -22.26 -3.69 2.24
C MET A 433 -21.06 -2.94 2.85
N SER A 434 -21.36 -2.02 3.76
CA SER A 434 -20.42 -1.37 4.67
C SER A 434 -21.08 -1.20 6.05
N ILE A 435 -20.30 -1.31 7.12
CA ILE A 435 -20.77 -1.17 8.51
C ILE A 435 -19.79 -0.27 9.28
N GLU A 436 -20.03 1.04 9.25
CA GLU A 436 -19.19 2.05 9.90
C GLU A 436 -19.48 2.11 11.41
N LEU A 437 -18.53 1.62 12.23
CA LEU A 437 -18.61 1.71 13.68
C LEU A 437 -17.75 2.84 14.23
N SER A 438 -18.19 3.45 15.34
CA SER A 438 -17.30 4.31 16.11
C SER A 438 -16.23 3.49 16.83
N LEU A 439 -15.11 4.11 17.21
CA LEU A 439 -14.08 3.45 18.04
C LEU A 439 -14.64 2.98 19.40
N GLU A 440 -15.72 3.58 19.91
CA GLU A 440 -16.42 3.13 21.11
C GLU A 440 -17.19 1.81 20.84
N ASP A 441 -17.82 1.71 19.67
CA ASP A 441 -18.58 0.53 19.25
C ASP A 441 -17.66 -0.64 18.85
N VAL A 442 -16.54 -0.39 18.16
CA VAL A 442 -15.51 -1.40 17.91
C VAL A 442 -15.03 -2.04 19.22
N LYS A 443 -14.83 -1.24 20.28
CA LYS A 443 -14.49 -1.75 21.62
C LYS A 443 -15.65 -2.49 22.28
N ARG A 444 -16.91 -2.02 22.16
CA ARG A 444 -18.09 -2.75 22.65
C ARG A 444 -18.20 -4.14 22.02
N VAL A 445 -18.03 -4.23 20.69
CA VAL A 445 -18.08 -5.48 19.93
C VAL A 445 -16.92 -6.40 20.33
N ALA A 446 -15.70 -5.88 20.47
CA ALA A 446 -14.58 -6.67 20.98
C ALA A 446 -14.83 -7.24 22.38
N CYS A 447 -15.32 -6.42 23.32
CA CYS A 447 -15.70 -6.88 24.66
C CYS A 447 -16.82 -7.93 24.65
N HIS A 448 -17.75 -7.86 23.68
CA HIS A 448 -18.78 -8.88 23.48
C HIS A 448 -18.17 -10.23 23.04
N PHE A 449 -17.23 -10.20 22.09
CA PHE A 449 -16.46 -11.38 21.65
C PHE A 449 -15.34 -11.82 22.63
N GLY A 450 -15.43 -11.42 23.90
CA GLY A 450 -14.58 -11.94 24.97
C GLY A 450 -13.20 -11.30 25.10
N PHE A 451 -12.95 -10.14 24.47
CA PHE A 451 -11.71 -9.38 24.67
C PHE A 451 -11.72 -8.55 25.97
N GLU A 452 -10.55 -8.43 26.61
CA GLU A 452 -10.26 -7.45 27.66
C GLU A 452 -9.16 -6.50 27.19
N MET A 453 -9.33 -5.20 27.43
CA MET A 453 -8.33 -4.17 27.09
C MET A 453 -7.18 -4.17 28.10
N GLU A 454 -5.95 -4.51 27.67
CA GLU A 454 -4.75 -4.34 28.49
C GLU A 454 -4.12 -2.95 28.36
N LYS A 455 -4.16 -2.38 27.15
CA LYS A 455 -3.40 -1.19 26.78
C LYS A 455 -4.11 -0.44 25.65
N GLU A 456 -4.22 0.88 25.78
CA GLU A 456 -4.70 1.77 24.73
C GLU A 456 -3.84 3.03 24.63
N SER A 457 -3.63 3.55 23.43
CA SER A 457 -3.07 4.88 23.16
C SER A 457 -3.45 5.38 21.76
N THR A 458 -3.32 6.67 21.50
CA THR A 458 -3.43 7.23 20.15
C THR A 458 -2.04 7.56 19.60
N ILE A 459 -1.76 7.14 18.37
CA ILE A 459 -0.46 7.34 17.71
C ILE A 459 -0.68 8.17 16.44
N ALA A 460 -0.03 9.33 16.38
CA ALA A 460 -0.02 10.17 15.18
C ALA A 460 0.97 9.59 14.16
N THR A 461 0.51 9.28 12.95
CA THR A 461 1.29 8.63 11.89
C THR A 461 0.81 9.05 10.49
N THR A 462 1.47 8.58 9.43
CA THR A 462 1.10 8.77 8.02
C THR A 462 0.89 7.43 7.30
N TYR A 463 0.42 7.48 6.05
CA TYR A 463 0.34 6.29 5.17
C TYR A 463 0.82 6.64 3.76
N THR A 464 1.86 5.95 3.27
CA THR A 464 2.52 6.14 1.95
C THR A 464 2.85 7.59 1.61
N THR A 465 3.13 8.42 2.63
CA THR A 465 3.11 9.87 2.46
C THR A 465 4.43 10.44 1.94
N ASN A 466 4.36 11.26 0.89
CA ASN A 466 5.49 12.04 0.40
C ASN A 466 5.90 13.08 1.45
N SER A 467 6.92 12.77 2.24
CA SER A 467 7.44 13.60 3.33
C SER A 467 7.89 15.00 2.91
N ARG A 468 8.12 15.22 1.61
CA ARG A 468 8.47 16.52 0.99
C ARG A 468 7.30 17.27 0.35
N SER A 469 6.10 16.69 0.37
CA SER A 469 4.89 17.34 -0.16
C SER A 469 4.46 18.50 0.74
N MET A 470 3.97 19.57 0.13
CA MET A 470 3.31 20.71 0.80
C MET A 470 1.97 20.31 1.43
N MET A 471 1.38 19.18 0.98
CA MET A 471 0.16 18.59 1.53
C MET A 471 0.45 17.17 2.01
N GLN A 472 0.21 16.90 3.29
CA GLN A 472 0.45 15.59 3.91
C GLN A 472 -0.76 15.23 4.77
N ASN A 473 -1.31 14.04 4.56
CA ASN A 473 -2.38 13.50 5.41
C ASN A 473 -1.76 12.90 6.68
N ARG A 474 -2.46 13.03 7.81
CA ARG A 474 -2.07 12.40 9.09
C ARG A 474 -3.25 11.67 9.69
N TYR A 475 -2.95 10.51 10.25
CA TYR A 475 -3.91 9.67 10.97
C TYR A 475 -3.58 9.71 12.46
N TYR A 476 -4.60 9.87 13.28
CA TYR A 476 -4.53 9.64 14.72
C TYR A 476 -4.97 8.21 14.98
N ALA A 477 -4.08 7.26 14.67
CA ALA A 477 -4.36 5.84 14.73
C ALA A 477 -4.62 5.40 16.18
N ALA A 478 -5.67 4.62 16.39
CA ALA A 478 -5.93 3.97 17.66
C ALA A 478 -5.03 2.73 17.76
N PHE A 479 -4.15 2.73 18.75
CA PHE A 479 -3.29 1.61 19.09
C PHE A 479 -3.81 0.92 20.35
N TRP A 480 -4.02 -0.40 20.30
CA TRP A 480 -4.42 -1.17 21.47
C TRP A 480 -3.82 -2.57 21.54
N THR A 481 -3.90 -3.11 22.75
CA THR A 481 -3.66 -4.53 23.05
C THR A 481 -4.87 -5.04 23.82
N MET A 482 -5.52 -6.04 23.26
CA MET A 482 -6.60 -6.79 23.88
C MET A 482 -6.18 -8.24 24.09
N ARG A 483 -6.63 -8.86 25.19
CA ARG A 483 -6.46 -10.29 25.42
C ARG A 483 -7.81 -10.99 25.34
N LYS A 484 -7.88 -12.12 24.64
CA LYS A 484 -9.04 -13.01 24.67
C LYS A 484 -9.10 -13.70 26.04
N LYS A 485 -10.21 -13.55 26.77
CA LYS A 485 -10.44 -14.31 28.01
C LYS A 485 -10.41 -15.82 27.71
N PRO A 486 -9.80 -16.65 28.57
CA PRO A 486 -10.05 -18.08 28.54
C PRO A 486 -11.54 -18.37 28.71
N LEU A 487 -12.05 -19.38 27.99
CA LEU A 487 -13.37 -19.92 28.28
C LEU A 487 -13.37 -20.48 29.71
N PRO A 488 -14.39 -20.20 30.53
CA PRO A 488 -14.49 -20.83 31.84
C PRO A 488 -14.59 -22.34 31.64
N GLU A 489 -13.75 -23.08 32.37
CA GLU A 489 -13.79 -24.55 32.35
C GLU A 489 -15.23 -25.01 32.61
N ARG A 490 -15.77 -25.85 31.72
CA ARG A 490 -17.07 -26.47 31.96
C ARG A 490 -16.92 -27.41 33.16
N GLU A 491 -17.39 -26.97 34.32
CA GLU A 491 -17.57 -27.85 35.48
C GLU A 491 -18.27 -29.12 35.02
N ASN A 492 -17.58 -30.26 35.13
CA ASN A 492 -18.13 -31.54 34.74
C ASN A 492 -19.33 -31.84 35.64
N ARG A 493 -20.54 -31.68 35.10
CA ARG A 493 -21.79 -32.12 35.73
C ARG A 493 -21.84 -33.64 35.70
N SER A 494 -21.19 -34.24 36.70
CA SER A 494 -21.21 -35.66 37.07
C SER A 494 -22.61 -36.15 37.44
#